data_AF-A0A962E875-F1
#
_entry.id   AF-A0A962E875-F1
#
_cell.length_a   1.000
_cell.length_b   1.000
_cell.length_c   1.000
_cell.angle_alpha   90.00
_cell.angle_beta   90.00
_cell.angle_gamma   90.00
#
_symmetry.space_group_name_H-M   'P 1'
#
loop_
_entity.id
_entity.type
_entity.pdbx_description
1 polymer ?
#
loop_
_entity_poly.entity_id
_entity_poly.type
_entity_poly.pdbx_seq_one_letter_code
_entity_poly.pdbx_strand_id
1 'polypeptide(L)'
;MSATAQLKSLPPTVIAVLSANPGLIEPFVCAYPPSAPPELPAQMQEAFLRNTSILENLRAMREWLEEEAGDAAELLISESSGPHLDLDKAWEALELALDRIPSSLALKSCVYGGREIGPDLGYGPARLLDPEEVSALALALDRVDPAQVEAGFLRELFEQLRVYYRQAAERGLGMLQSLA
;
A
#
# COMPACT_ATOMS: atom_id res chain seq x y z
N MET A 1 -10.38 -17.68 5.22
CA MET A 1 -10.58 -16.47 4.38
C MET A 1 -9.20 -16.13 3.80
N SER A 2 -9.12 -15.77 2.52
CA SER A 2 -7.85 -15.36 1.89
C SER A 2 -7.75 -13.84 2.01
N ALA A 3 -6.58 -13.35 2.44
CA ALA A 3 -6.27 -11.93 2.64
C ALA A 3 -6.18 -11.19 1.30
N THR A 4 -6.41 -9.88 1.31
CA THR A 4 -6.05 -8.98 0.20
C THR A 4 -4.70 -8.32 0.47
N ALA A 5 -3.99 -7.90 -0.58
CA ALA A 5 -2.73 -7.17 -0.43
C ALA A 5 -2.80 -5.78 -1.05
N GLN A 6 -2.29 -4.81 -0.31
CA GLN A 6 -2.26 -3.41 -0.71
C GLN A 6 -0.83 -2.89 -0.67
N LEU A 7 -0.49 -2.06 -1.66
CA LEU A 7 0.80 -1.40 -1.78
C LEU A 7 0.61 0.11 -1.78
N LYS A 8 1.42 0.80 -0.99
CA LYS A 8 1.35 2.25 -0.84
C LYS A 8 2.73 2.87 -0.95
N SER A 9 2.90 3.75 -1.94
CA SER A 9 4.13 4.52 -2.12
C SER A 9 4.20 5.64 -1.08
N LEU A 10 5.29 5.74 -0.32
CA LEU A 10 5.42 6.70 0.78
C LEU A 10 6.65 7.60 0.63
N PRO A 11 6.53 8.91 0.93
CA PRO A 11 7.70 9.79 1.05
C PRO A 11 8.66 9.34 2.15
N PRO A 12 9.98 9.59 2.02
CA PRO A 12 10.96 9.28 3.06
C PRO A 12 10.63 9.88 4.43
N THR A 13 9.99 11.06 4.45
CA THR A 13 9.54 11.72 5.68
C THR A 13 8.48 10.91 6.41
N VAL A 14 7.50 10.34 5.71
CA VAL A 14 6.48 9.46 6.31
C VAL A 14 7.11 8.16 6.80
N ILE A 15 8.00 7.58 6.00
CA ILE A 15 8.73 6.36 6.38
C ILE A 15 9.51 6.58 7.68
N ALA A 16 10.17 7.73 7.83
CA ALA A 16 10.89 8.08 9.05
C ALA A 16 9.95 8.18 10.27
N VAL A 17 8.78 8.84 10.11
CA VAL A 17 7.78 8.97 11.17
C VAL A 17 7.24 7.60 11.60
N LEU A 18 6.84 6.76 10.64
CA LEU A 18 6.29 5.43 10.91
C LEU A 18 7.35 4.47 11.48
N SER A 19 8.61 4.59 11.03
CA SER A 19 9.71 3.78 11.57
C SER A 19 10.07 4.19 13.01
N ALA A 20 9.98 5.48 13.34
CA ALA A 20 10.17 5.96 14.70
C ALA A 20 9.01 5.58 15.62
N ASN A 21 7.80 5.42 15.07
CA ASN A 21 6.58 5.13 15.82
C ASN A 21 5.81 3.95 15.18
N PRO A 22 6.28 2.70 15.33
CA PRO A 22 5.66 1.55 14.66
C PRO A 22 4.19 1.31 15.05
N GLY A 23 3.75 1.80 16.22
CA GLY A 23 2.34 1.75 16.64
C GLY A 23 1.39 2.57 15.75
N LEU A 24 1.92 3.51 14.96
CA LEU A 24 1.13 4.29 14.00
C LEU A 24 0.83 3.53 12.70
N ILE A 25 1.43 2.35 12.48
CA ILE A 25 1.23 1.58 11.24
C ILE A 25 -0.22 1.10 11.09
N GLU A 26 -0.78 0.49 12.13
CA GLU A 26 -2.17 0.01 12.10
C GLU A 26 -3.15 1.14 11.76
N PRO A 27 -3.20 2.28 12.48
CA PRO A 27 -4.10 3.36 12.12
C PRO A 27 -3.75 4.01 10.78
N PHE A 28 -2.49 4.05 10.36
CA PHE A 28 -2.11 4.57 9.04
C PHE A 28 -2.65 3.70 7.89
N VAL A 29 -2.59 2.38 8.03
CA VAL A 29 -3.06 1.42 7.03
C VAL A 29 -4.58 1.27 7.09
N CYS A 30 -5.15 1.22 8.29
CA CYS A 30 -6.58 1.02 8.54
C CYS A 30 -7.39 2.31 8.44
N ALA A 31 -6.75 3.49 8.39
CA ALA A 31 -7.40 4.76 8.07
C ALA A 31 -7.80 4.81 6.59
N TYR A 32 -8.70 3.92 6.20
CA TYR A 32 -9.59 4.15 5.09
C TYR A 32 -10.65 5.14 5.57
N PRO A 33 -10.61 6.44 5.20
CA PRO A 33 -11.87 7.13 5.06
C PRO A 33 -12.69 6.27 4.09
N PRO A 34 -13.90 5.85 4.47
CA PRO A 34 -14.65 4.97 3.60
C PRO A 34 -14.95 5.77 2.34
N SER A 35 -14.34 5.38 1.23
CA SER A 35 -14.69 5.90 -0.08
C SER A 35 -16.07 5.37 -0.40
N ALA A 36 -17.00 6.26 -0.74
CA ALA A 36 -18.28 5.80 -1.25
C ALA A 36 -18.03 4.95 -2.52
N PRO A 37 -18.65 3.76 -2.64
CA PRO A 37 -18.49 2.94 -3.83
C PRO A 37 -18.72 3.79 -5.09
N PRO A 38 -17.82 3.74 -6.09
CA PRO A 38 -17.91 4.60 -7.27
C PRO A 38 -19.18 4.34 -8.09
N GLU A 39 -19.77 3.15 -7.90
CA GLU A 39 -21.03 2.69 -8.49
C GLU A 39 -22.27 3.37 -7.89
N LEU A 40 -22.16 3.95 -6.68
CA LEU A 40 -23.28 4.65 -6.06
C LEU A 40 -23.57 5.96 -6.82
N PRO A 41 -24.84 6.34 -6.99
CA PRO A 41 -25.19 7.67 -7.46
C PRO A 41 -24.54 8.74 -6.57
N ALA A 42 -24.10 9.87 -7.14
CA ALA A 42 -23.43 10.96 -6.41
C ALA A 42 -24.19 11.41 -5.14
N GLN A 43 -25.53 11.40 -5.19
CA GLN A 43 -26.38 11.74 -4.05
C GLN A 43 -26.31 10.72 -2.89
N MET A 44 -26.08 9.45 -3.22
CA MET A 44 -25.86 8.38 -2.23
C MET A 44 -24.40 8.33 -1.77
N GLN A 45 -23.44 8.74 -2.60
CA GLN A 45 -22.05 8.93 -2.17
C GLN A 45 -21.95 9.99 -1.08
N GLU A 46 -22.65 11.13 -1.24
CA GLU A 46 -22.76 12.12 -0.17
C GLU A 46 -23.44 11.58 1.09
N ALA A 47 -24.52 10.79 0.96
CA ALA A 47 -25.22 10.21 2.10
C ALA A 47 -24.37 9.18 2.86
N PHE A 48 -23.56 8.41 2.15
CA PHE A 48 -22.62 7.44 2.72
C PHE A 48 -21.55 8.15 3.57
N LEU A 49 -21.00 9.27 3.07
CA LEU A 49 -20.05 10.11 3.80
C LEU A 49 -20.69 10.88 4.96
N ARG A 50 -22.01 11.11 4.93
CA ARG A 50 -22.77 11.77 6.02
C ARG A 50 -23.18 10.82 7.14
N ASN A 51 -22.87 9.54 7.07
CA ASN A 51 -23.18 8.61 8.14
C ASN A 51 -22.39 9.00 9.41
N THR A 52 -23.08 9.37 10.49
CA THR A 52 -22.48 10.03 11.65
C THR A 52 -21.40 9.18 12.33
N SER A 53 -21.57 7.84 12.35
CA SER A 53 -20.58 6.93 12.92
C SER A 53 -19.25 6.92 12.16
N ILE A 54 -19.28 7.12 10.83
CA ILE A 54 -18.08 7.19 10.01
C ILE A 54 -17.32 8.49 10.30
N LEU A 55 -18.03 9.62 10.33
CA LEU A 55 -17.43 10.93 10.61
C LEU A 55 -16.89 11.03 12.03
N GLU A 56 -17.60 10.45 13.01
CA GLU A 56 -17.15 10.36 14.40
C GLU A 56 -15.87 9.51 14.53
N ASN A 57 -15.81 8.36 13.85
CA ASN A 57 -14.61 7.52 13.85
C ASN A 57 -13.41 8.22 13.20
N LEU A 58 -13.62 8.92 12.07
CA LEU A 58 -12.55 9.67 11.41
C LEU A 58 -12.06 10.84 12.26
N ARG A 59 -12.97 11.52 12.96
CA ARG A 59 -12.62 12.59 13.88
C ARG A 59 -11.84 12.08 15.08
N ALA A 60 -12.30 11.00 15.72
CA ALA A 60 -11.59 10.39 16.85
C ALA A 60 -10.20 9.89 16.43
N MET A 61 -10.08 9.30 15.24
CA MET A 61 -8.79 8.86 14.70
C MET A 61 -7.87 10.04 14.39
N ARG A 62 -8.39 11.15 13.86
CA ARG A 62 -7.63 12.38 13.65
C ARG A 62 -7.13 12.98 14.97
N GLU A 63 -8.01 13.09 15.97
CA GLU A 63 -7.66 13.63 17.30
C GLU A 63 -6.59 12.76 17.98
N TRP A 64 -6.71 11.43 17.89
CA TRP A 64 -5.70 10.50 18.40
C TRP A 64 -4.37 10.62 17.64
N LEU A 65 -4.39 10.73 16.31
CA LEU A 65 -3.17 10.94 15.50
C LEU A 65 -2.50 12.26 15.85
N GLU A 66 -3.25 13.33 16.10
CA GLU A 66 -2.71 14.62 16.55
C GLU A 66 -2.03 14.51 17.92
N GLU A 67 -2.57 13.70 18.83
CA GLU A 67 -1.97 13.45 20.15
C GLU A 67 -0.68 12.62 20.06
N GLU A 68 -0.68 11.54 19.27
CA GLU A 68 0.45 10.60 19.19
C GLU A 68 1.55 11.03 18.21
N ALA A 69 1.19 11.59 17.05
CA ALA A 69 2.12 11.96 15.99
C ALA A 69 2.50 13.45 16.01
N GLY A 70 1.80 14.28 16.80
CA GLY A 70 2.05 15.71 16.91
C GLY A 70 2.07 16.41 15.55
N ASP A 71 3.16 17.11 15.25
CA ASP A 71 3.33 17.86 13.99
C ASP A 71 3.28 16.96 12.73
N ALA A 72 3.48 15.65 12.85
CA ALA A 72 3.41 14.72 11.73
C ALA A 72 1.99 14.24 11.41
N ALA A 73 0.99 14.54 12.25
CA ALA A 73 -0.36 14.02 12.10
C ALA A 73 -1.01 14.41 10.77
N GLU A 74 -0.95 15.69 10.38
CA GLU A 74 -1.54 16.17 9.13
C GLU A 74 -0.88 15.52 7.90
N LEU A 75 0.44 15.32 7.96
CA LEU A 75 1.18 14.59 6.93
C LEU A 75 0.71 13.13 6.84
N LEU A 76 0.59 12.44 7.98
CA LEU A 76 0.13 11.04 8.02
C LEU A 76 -1.30 10.89 7.52
N ILE A 77 -2.21 11.81 7.86
CA ILE A 77 -3.60 11.81 7.39
C ILE A 77 -3.67 12.03 5.87
N SER A 78 -2.90 13.00 5.38
CA SER A 78 -2.86 13.27 3.94
C SER A 78 -2.34 12.07 3.16
N GLU A 79 -1.27 11.45 3.65
CA GLU A 79 -0.63 10.31 3.00
C GLU A 79 -1.47 9.03 3.18
N SER A 80 -2.12 8.79 4.31
CA SER A 80 -3.02 7.64 4.53
C SER A 80 -4.21 7.64 3.57
N SER A 81 -4.65 8.81 3.10
CA SER A 81 -5.69 8.95 2.07
C SER A 81 -5.14 8.96 0.63
N GLY A 82 -3.81 8.92 0.48
CA GLY A 82 -3.13 8.92 -0.81
C GLY A 82 -3.32 7.63 -1.64
N PRO A 83 -2.90 7.66 -2.92
CA PRO A 83 -3.09 6.56 -3.85
C PRO A 83 -2.36 5.28 -3.38
N HIS A 84 -3.03 4.15 -3.59
CA HIS A 84 -2.50 2.81 -3.33
C HIS A 84 -2.78 1.92 -4.55
N LEU A 85 -2.03 0.83 -4.67
CA LEU A 85 -2.31 -0.26 -5.59
C LEU A 85 -2.90 -1.42 -4.80
N ASP A 86 -4.12 -1.82 -5.16
CA ASP A 86 -4.79 -2.99 -4.59
C ASP A 86 -4.52 -4.20 -5.50
N LEU A 87 -3.90 -5.24 -4.93
CA LEU A 87 -3.67 -6.52 -5.61
C LEU A 87 -4.81 -7.52 -5.35
N ASP A 88 -5.84 -7.12 -4.58
CA ASP A 88 -6.93 -7.95 -4.08
C ASP A 88 -6.37 -9.28 -3.57
N LYS A 89 -7.01 -10.41 -3.88
CA LYS A 89 -6.56 -11.78 -3.60
C LYS A 89 -5.62 -12.36 -4.67
N ALA A 90 -5.28 -11.57 -5.70
CA ALA A 90 -4.41 -12.02 -6.78
C ALA A 90 -2.93 -11.96 -6.40
N TRP A 91 -2.59 -11.37 -5.26
CA TRP A 91 -1.22 -11.19 -4.79
C TRP A 91 -0.44 -12.51 -4.67
N GLU A 92 -1.04 -13.60 -4.17
CA GLU A 92 -0.37 -14.90 -4.08
C GLU A 92 0.00 -15.44 -5.46
N ALA A 93 -0.92 -15.31 -6.43
CA ALA A 93 -0.70 -15.78 -7.79
C ALA A 93 0.35 -14.92 -8.52
N LEU A 94 0.33 -13.61 -8.31
CA LEU A 94 1.32 -12.69 -8.86
C LEU A 94 2.71 -12.94 -8.25
N GLU A 95 2.78 -13.19 -6.95
CA GLU A 95 4.02 -13.54 -6.28
C GLU A 95 4.64 -14.81 -6.85
N LEU A 96 3.85 -15.90 -6.95
CA LEU A 96 4.31 -17.16 -7.52
C LEU A 96 4.77 -17.00 -8.97
N ALA A 97 4.11 -16.14 -9.75
CA ALA A 97 4.54 -15.83 -11.11
C ALA A 97 5.90 -15.11 -11.14
N LEU A 98 6.11 -14.14 -10.24
CA LEU A 98 7.36 -13.38 -10.13
C LEU A 98 8.51 -14.21 -9.59
N ASP A 99 8.27 -15.12 -8.63
CA ASP A 99 9.31 -16.01 -8.07
C ASP A 99 9.87 -16.99 -9.11
N ARG A 100 9.07 -17.33 -10.13
CA ARG A 100 9.49 -18.18 -11.25
C ARG A 100 10.35 -17.46 -12.29
N ILE A 101 10.36 -16.13 -12.30
CA ILE A 101 11.14 -15.36 -13.27
C ILE A 101 12.59 -15.27 -12.78
N PRO A 102 13.57 -15.77 -13.54
CA PRO A 102 14.97 -15.70 -13.13
C PRO A 102 15.44 -14.25 -13.00
N SER A 103 15.87 -13.85 -11.80
CA SER A 103 16.37 -12.50 -11.53
C SER A 103 17.46 -12.53 -10.45
N SER A 104 18.39 -11.58 -10.50
CA SER A 104 19.38 -11.39 -9.42
C SER A 104 18.76 -10.81 -8.14
N LEU A 105 17.56 -10.24 -8.25
CA LEU A 105 16.76 -9.73 -7.13
C LEU A 105 15.53 -10.62 -6.95
N ALA A 106 15.08 -10.77 -5.70
CA ALA A 106 13.84 -11.46 -5.39
C ALA A 106 12.63 -10.61 -5.84
N LEU A 107 12.18 -10.78 -7.09
CA LEU A 107 11.06 -10.01 -7.65
C LEU A 107 9.76 -10.16 -6.86
N LYS A 108 9.58 -11.28 -6.16
CA LYS A 108 8.46 -11.46 -5.22
C LYS A 108 8.39 -10.44 -4.10
N SER A 109 9.51 -9.80 -3.75
CA SER A 109 9.52 -8.69 -2.78
C SER A 109 8.72 -7.50 -3.27
N CYS A 110 8.46 -7.38 -4.58
CA CYS A 110 7.54 -6.36 -5.10
C CYS A 110 6.09 -6.55 -4.59
N VAL A 111 5.73 -7.78 -4.21
CA VAL A 111 4.40 -8.17 -3.74
C VAL A 111 4.38 -8.36 -2.22
N TYR A 112 5.36 -9.07 -1.65
CA TYR A 112 5.45 -9.30 -0.20
C TYR A 112 6.05 -8.14 0.58
N GLY A 113 6.66 -7.15 -0.08
CA GLY A 113 7.41 -6.10 0.60
C GLY A 113 8.76 -6.56 1.14
N GLY A 114 9.38 -5.69 1.95
CA GLY A 114 10.72 -5.89 2.52
C GLY A 114 10.67 -6.28 4.00
N ARG A 115 11.25 -5.45 4.85
CA ARG A 115 11.33 -5.67 6.31
C ARG A 115 9.98 -5.44 6.98
N GLU A 116 9.68 -6.19 8.02
CA GLU A 116 8.46 -5.98 8.82
C GLU A 116 8.52 -4.63 9.58
N ILE A 117 7.35 -4.01 9.76
CA ILE A 117 7.17 -2.76 10.50
C ILE A 117 5.79 -2.73 11.17
N GLY A 118 5.77 -2.34 12.45
CA GLY A 118 4.53 -2.22 13.22
C GLY A 118 4.00 -3.52 13.83
N PRO A 119 2.79 -3.48 14.40
CA PRO A 119 2.14 -4.65 15.00
C PRO A 119 1.57 -5.60 13.94
N ASP A 120 1.14 -6.78 14.38
CA ASP A 120 0.36 -7.71 13.55
C ASP A 120 -1.03 -7.12 13.24
N LEU A 121 -1.40 -7.06 11.95
CA LEU A 121 -2.65 -6.49 11.47
C LEU A 121 -3.73 -7.57 11.19
N GLY A 122 -3.55 -8.78 11.71
CA GLY A 122 -4.44 -9.93 11.54
C GLY A 122 -3.92 -10.98 10.55
N TYR A 123 -3.11 -10.55 9.58
CA TYR A 123 -2.40 -11.41 8.62
C TYR A 123 -0.88 -11.23 8.69
N GLY A 124 -0.38 -10.72 9.83
CA GLY A 124 1.02 -10.35 10.03
C GLY A 124 1.25 -8.84 10.00
N PRO A 125 2.48 -8.41 10.30
CA PRO A 125 2.85 -6.99 10.27
C PRO A 125 2.92 -6.47 8.84
N ALA A 126 2.77 -5.15 8.69
CA ALA A 126 3.06 -4.49 7.42
C ALA A 126 4.55 -4.64 7.07
N ARG A 127 4.89 -4.51 5.79
CA ARG A 127 6.25 -4.66 5.29
C ARG A 127 6.66 -3.44 4.50
N LEU A 128 7.91 -3.01 4.67
CA LEU A 128 8.43 -1.78 4.10
C LEU A 128 9.64 -2.08 3.20
N LEU A 129 9.64 -1.43 2.04
CA LEU A 129 10.81 -1.25 1.19
C LEU A 129 11.23 0.22 1.24
N ASP A 130 12.51 0.46 1.47
CA ASP A 130 13.09 1.80 1.41
C ASP A 130 13.23 2.28 -0.05
N PRO A 131 13.38 3.60 -0.31
CA PRO A 131 13.41 4.14 -1.68
C PRO A 131 14.46 3.52 -2.60
N GLU A 132 15.61 3.14 -2.06
CA GLU A 132 16.68 2.47 -2.82
C GLU A 132 16.26 1.08 -3.28
N GLU A 133 15.57 0.31 -2.42
CA GLU A 133 15.05 -1.02 -2.74
C GLU A 133 13.94 -0.92 -3.79
N VAL A 134 13.03 0.05 -3.66
CA VAL A 134 11.99 0.33 -4.66
C VAL A 134 12.61 0.67 -6.01
N SER A 135 13.65 1.50 -6.04
CA SER A 135 14.35 1.85 -7.28
C SER A 135 14.99 0.62 -7.95
N ALA A 136 15.67 -0.23 -7.17
CA ALA A 136 16.29 -1.45 -7.69
C ALA A 136 15.24 -2.44 -8.24
N LEU A 137 14.11 -2.59 -7.53
CA LEU A 137 13.01 -3.44 -7.95
C LEU A 137 12.29 -2.90 -9.19
N ALA A 138 12.07 -1.59 -9.29
CA ALA A 138 11.49 -0.96 -10.49
C ALA A 138 12.33 -1.24 -11.74
N LEU A 139 13.65 -1.09 -11.65
CA LEU A 139 14.57 -1.42 -12.74
C LEU A 139 14.56 -2.90 -13.11
N ALA A 140 14.38 -3.79 -12.13
CA ALA A 140 14.29 -5.21 -12.37
C ALA A 140 12.96 -5.61 -13.03
N LEU A 141 11.84 -5.06 -12.55
CA LEU A 141 10.52 -5.21 -13.18
C LEU A 141 10.52 -4.71 -14.62
N ASP A 142 11.26 -3.64 -14.92
CA ASP A 142 11.37 -3.10 -16.27
C ASP A 142 12.06 -4.03 -17.28
N ARG A 143 12.82 -5.01 -16.80
CA ARG A 143 13.53 -6.00 -17.62
C ARG A 143 12.75 -7.29 -17.83
N VAL A 144 11.67 -7.49 -17.10
CA VAL A 144 10.82 -8.67 -17.25
C VAL A 144 10.01 -8.54 -18.53
N ASP A 145 10.01 -9.60 -19.35
CA ASP A 145 9.11 -9.70 -20.49
C ASP A 145 7.70 -10.05 -19.96
N PRO A 146 6.66 -9.22 -20.18
CA PRO A 146 5.29 -9.53 -19.75
C PRO A 146 4.78 -10.87 -20.28
N ALA A 147 5.35 -11.41 -21.37
CA ALA A 147 5.03 -12.73 -21.88
C ALA A 147 5.35 -13.87 -20.88
N GLN A 148 6.28 -13.64 -19.93
CA GLN A 148 6.66 -14.60 -18.89
C GLN A 148 5.62 -14.70 -17.76
N VAL A 149 4.73 -13.71 -17.62
CA VAL A 149 3.61 -13.77 -16.69
C VAL A 149 2.46 -14.53 -17.35
N GLU A 150 2.21 -15.73 -16.84
CA GLU A 150 1.14 -16.62 -17.30
C GLU A 150 -0.24 -16.04 -16.95
N ALA A 151 -1.22 -16.22 -17.83
CA ALA A 151 -2.59 -15.67 -17.76
C ALA A 151 -2.75 -14.16 -18.04
N GLY A 152 -3.81 -13.82 -18.79
CA GLY A 152 -4.09 -12.45 -19.22
C GLY A 152 -4.31 -11.47 -18.07
N PHE A 153 -5.12 -11.86 -17.08
CA PHE A 153 -5.38 -11.03 -15.90
C PHE A 153 -4.12 -10.75 -15.05
N LEU A 154 -3.28 -11.78 -14.81
CA LEU A 154 -2.04 -11.59 -14.05
C LEU A 154 -1.05 -10.70 -14.80
N ARG A 155 -1.05 -10.74 -16.14
CA ARG A 155 -0.24 -9.83 -16.96
C ARG A 155 -0.68 -8.38 -16.84
N GLU A 156 -1.98 -8.12 -16.84
CA GLU A 156 -2.51 -6.77 -16.61
C GLU A 156 -2.15 -6.26 -15.22
N LEU A 157 -2.32 -7.10 -14.19
CA LEU A 157 -1.94 -6.74 -12.82
C LEU A 157 -0.43 -6.53 -12.66
N PHE A 158 0.39 -7.35 -13.32
CA PHE A 158 1.83 -7.19 -13.38
C PHE A 158 2.22 -5.84 -14.02
N GLU A 159 1.58 -5.44 -15.11
CA GLU A 159 1.86 -4.16 -15.74
C GLU A 159 1.47 -2.98 -14.84
N GLN A 160 0.34 -3.09 -14.12
CA GLN A 160 -0.03 -2.09 -13.10
C GLN A 160 1.01 -1.99 -11.99
N LEU A 161 1.46 -3.13 -11.46
CA LEU A 161 2.53 -3.21 -10.46
C LEU A 161 3.82 -2.55 -10.97
N ARG A 162 4.22 -2.88 -12.19
CA ARG A 162 5.41 -2.33 -12.84
C ARG A 162 5.34 -0.81 -12.99
N VAL A 163 4.22 -0.29 -13.48
CA VAL A 163 3.99 1.16 -13.61
C VAL A 163 4.01 1.83 -12.23
N TYR A 164 3.39 1.21 -11.23
CA TYR A 164 3.35 1.75 -9.87
C TYR A 164 4.75 1.86 -9.25
N TYR A 165 5.58 0.80 -9.36
CA TYR A 165 6.97 0.82 -8.92
C TYR A 165 7.82 1.84 -9.67
N ARG A 166 7.63 1.99 -10.99
CA ARG A 166 8.34 3.01 -11.79
C ARG A 166 8.05 4.42 -11.29
N GLN A 167 6.77 4.75 -11.10
CA GLN A 167 6.36 6.07 -10.60
C GLN A 167 6.87 6.35 -9.18
N ALA A 168 6.87 5.34 -8.31
CA ALA A 168 7.43 5.47 -6.97
C ALA A 168 8.94 5.72 -7.01
N ALA A 169 9.68 4.97 -7.83
CA ALA A 169 11.12 5.12 -8.01
C ALA A 169 11.52 6.48 -8.58
N GLU A 170 10.81 6.98 -9.60
CA GLU A 170 11.03 8.31 -10.20
C GLU A 170 10.88 9.45 -9.18
N ARG A 171 10.05 9.25 -8.16
CA ARG A 171 9.78 10.22 -7.10
C ARG A 171 10.62 9.98 -5.83
N GLY A 172 11.46 8.95 -5.80
CA GLY A 172 12.26 8.60 -4.62
C GLY A 172 11.42 8.17 -3.41
N LEU A 173 10.31 7.48 -3.66
CA LEU A 173 9.40 6.98 -2.62
C LEU A 173 9.76 5.55 -2.22
N GLY A 174 9.51 5.20 -0.96
CA GLY A 174 9.51 3.80 -0.52
C GLY A 174 8.13 3.16 -0.74
N MET A 175 7.98 1.89 -0.32
CA MET A 175 6.74 1.13 -0.50
C MET A 175 6.34 0.43 0.80
N LEU A 176 5.15 0.72 1.29
CA LEU A 176 4.51 0.00 2.39
C LEU A 176 3.52 -1.02 1.83
N GLN A 177 3.64 -2.25 2.29
CA GLN A 177 2.77 -3.37 1.97
C GLN A 177 1.98 -3.78 3.21
N SER A 178 0.69 -4.02 3.05
CA SER A 178 -0.18 -4.52 4.11
C SER A 178 -1.12 -5.59 3.59
N LEU A 179 -1.52 -6.50 4.48
CA LEU A 179 -2.52 -7.54 4.24
C LEU A 179 -3.78 -7.24 5.06
N ALA A 180 -4.96 -7.44 4.47
CA ALA A 180 -6.27 -7.18 5.10
C ALA A 180 -7.31 -8.28 4.84
#